data_AF-A0A8H7S847-F1
#
_entry.id   AF-A0A8H7S847-F1
#
_cell.length_a   1.000
_cell.length_b   1.000
_cell.length_c   1.000
_cell.angle_alpha   90.00
_cell.angle_beta   90.00
_cell.angle_gamma   90.00
#
_symmetry.space_group_name_H-M   'P 1'
#
loop_
_entity.id
_entity.type
_entity.pdbx_description
1 polymer ?
#
loop_
_entity_poly.entity_id
_entity_poly.type
_entity_poly.pdbx_seq_one_letter_code
_entity_poly.pdbx_strand_id
1 'polypeptide(L)'
;MITGKASQLAKDLEAARCKGNWNAIPDLARRYKKYNGTGQVLEQTVLVEATLGQLTNVSENKAISSIVHQHDDPDTIAWECRLKSEQVRPLLLQLQSVLQTQDDGVTESEKEFCKVVLARCYFETGEFEKTLEIVEQLSFNKADVMTGYGLTLFLQARAMKGKD
;
A
#
# COMPACT_ATOMS: atom_id res chain seq x y z
N MET A 1 -25.44 7.33 -6.50
CA MET A 1 -25.06 8.76 -6.54
C MET A 1 -24.10 9.04 -5.39
N ILE A 2 -22.86 9.43 -5.68
CA ILE A 2 -21.89 9.82 -4.65
C ILE A 2 -22.37 11.14 -4.06
N THR A 3 -22.70 11.17 -2.76
CA THR A 3 -23.09 12.42 -2.10
C THR A 3 -21.91 13.40 -2.13
N GLY A 4 -22.15 14.71 -2.21
CA GLY A 4 -21.05 15.71 -2.21
C GLY A 4 -20.10 15.56 -1.02
N LYS A 5 -20.59 15.03 0.11
CA LYS A 5 -19.78 14.68 1.29
C LYS A 5 -18.87 13.47 1.06
N ALA A 6 -19.30 12.45 0.34
CA ALA A 6 -18.46 11.30 -0.02
C ALA A 6 -17.34 11.70 -0.99
N SER A 7 -17.59 12.63 -1.92
CA SER A 7 -16.55 13.15 -2.82
C SER A 7 -15.50 13.99 -2.07
N GLN A 8 -15.93 14.81 -1.10
CA GLN A 8 -14.98 15.54 -0.26
C GLN A 8 -14.14 14.60 0.63
N LEU A 9 -14.77 13.58 1.22
CA LEU A 9 -14.07 12.57 2.01
C LEU A 9 -13.05 11.78 1.18
N ALA A 10 -13.33 11.48 -0.09
CA ALA A 10 -12.37 10.85 -0.98
C ALA A 10 -11.13 11.74 -1.19
N LYS A 11 -11.33 13.04 -1.43
CA LYS A 11 -10.23 14.01 -1.57
C LYS A 11 -9.42 14.17 -0.28
N ASP A 12 -10.10 14.24 0.86
CA ASP A 12 -9.43 14.34 2.16
C ASP A 12 -8.63 13.07 2.48
N LEU A 13 -9.14 11.90 2.08
CA LEU A 13 -8.47 10.61 2.22
C LEU A 13 -7.25 10.50 1.30
N GLU A 14 -7.36 10.90 0.03
CA GLU A 14 -6.20 11.00 -0.87
C GLU A 14 -5.15 11.98 -0.34
N ALA A 15 -5.57 13.15 0.14
CA ALA A 15 -4.65 14.14 0.70
C ALA A 15 -3.96 13.61 1.97
N ALA A 16 -4.66 12.87 2.83
CA ALA A 16 -4.08 12.24 4.00
C ALA A 16 -3.05 11.16 3.63
N ARG A 17 -3.34 10.33 2.62
CA ARG A 17 -2.41 9.33 2.08
C ARG A 17 -1.17 9.98 1.47
N CYS A 18 -1.33 11.02 0.64
CA CYS A 18 -0.21 11.77 0.06
C CYS A 18 0.67 12.44 1.12
N LYS A 19 0.08 12.89 2.23
CA LYS A 19 0.81 13.52 3.35
C LYS A 19 1.41 12.48 4.32
N GLY A 20 1.16 11.18 4.13
CA GLY A 20 1.61 10.14 5.04
C GLY A 20 0.98 10.23 6.44
N ASN A 21 -0.20 10.83 6.58
CA ASN A 21 -0.89 10.94 7.87
C ASN A 21 -1.66 9.65 8.21
N TRP A 22 -0.92 8.59 8.53
CA TRP A 22 -1.45 7.25 8.78
C TRP A 22 -2.42 7.16 9.97
N ASN A 23 -2.40 8.14 10.89
CA ASN A 23 -3.28 8.14 12.07
C ASN A 23 -4.70 8.61 11.76
N ALA A 24 -4.88 9.55 10.82
CA ALA A 24 -6.19 10.08 10.46
C ALA A 24 -6.95 9.19 9.46
N ILE A 25 -6.22 8.31 8.77
CA ILE A 25 -6.73 7.48 7.68
C ILE A 25 -7.85 6.50 8.11
N PRO A 26 -7.74 5.77 9.24
CA PRO A 26 -8.78 4.82 9.65
C PRO A 26 -10.16 5.46 9.90
N ASP A 27 -10.19 6.65 10.51
CA ASP A 27 -11.43 7.37 10.76
C ASP A 27 -12.06 7.92 9.48
N LEU A 28 -11.23 8.39 8.54
CA LEU A 28 -11.69 8.86 7.23
C LEU A 28 -12.23 7.70 6.38
N ALA A 29 -11.57 6.54 6.39
CA ALA A 29 -11.98 5.35 5.66
C ALA A 29 -13.35 4.81 6.15
N ARG A 30 -13.56 4.74 7.48
CA ARG A 30 -14.85 4.34 8.06
C ARG A 30 -15.98 5.30 7.69
N ARG A 31 -15.70 6.61 7.70
CA ARG A 31 -16.67 7.63 7.27
C ARG A 31 -16.98 7.49 5.78
N TYR A 32 -15.97 7.24 4.94
CA TYR A 32 -16.16 7.03 3.51
C TYR A 32 -17.10 5.85 3.21
N LYS A 33 -16.89 4.69 3.85
CA LYS A 33 -17.79 3.53 3.74
C LYS A 33 -19.24 3.85 4.12
N LYS A 34 -19.43 4.64 5.18
CA LYS A 34 -20.78 5.05 5.64
C LYS A 34 -21.55 5.83 4.57
N TYR A 35 -20.85 6.60 3.73
CA TYR A 35 -21.46 7.41 2.67
C TYR A 35 -21.36 6.77 1.28
N ASN A 36 -20.53 5.74 1.10
CA ASN A 36 -20.34 5.01 -0.14
C ASN A 36 -20.27 3.50 0.10
N GLY A 37 -21.39 2.80 -0.13
CA GLY A 37 -21.51 1.36 0.11
C GLY A 37 -20.60 0.49 -0.78
N THR A 38 -20.17 1.00 -1.94
CA THR A 38 -19.26 0.29 -2.86
C THR A 38 -17.78 0.53 -2.54
N GLY A 39 -17.44 1.41 -1.60
CA GLY A 39 -16.06 1.78 -1.26
C GLY A 39 -15.32 0.79 -0.34
N GLN A 40 -15.80 -0.45 -0.22
CA GLN A 40 -15.25 -1.43 0.72
C GLN A 40 -13.82 -1.84 0.36
N VAL A 41 -13.51 -2.00 -0.93
CA VAL A 41 -12.15 -2.33 -1.40
C VAL A 41 -11.17 -1.25 -0.99
N LEU A 42 -11.48 0.02 -1.30
CA LEU A 42 -10.64 1.15 -0.94
C LEU A 42 -10.46 1.28 0.57
N GLU A 43 -11.53 1.11 1.37
CA GLU A 43 -11.44 1.12 2.83
C GLU A 43 -10.40 0.12 3.33
N GLN A 44 -10.53 -1.15 2.92
CA GLN A 44 -9.68 -2.22 3.40
C GLN A 44 -8.23 -2.04 2.96
N THR A 45 -7.99 -1.66 1.70
CA THR A 45 -6.64 -1.34 1.19
C THR A 45 -5.99 -0.22 1.99
N VAL A 46 -6.74 0.84 2.27
CA VAL A 46 -6.25 2.03 2.96
C VAL A 46 -6.00 1.77 4.46
N LEU A 47 -6.82 0.93 5.10
CA LEU A 47 -6.59 0.48 6.47
C LEU A 47 -5.33 -0.38 6.60
N VAL A 48 -5.14 -1.31 5.66
CA VAL A 48 -3.92 -2.12 5.59
C VAL A 48 -2.71 -1.24 5.40
N GLU A 49 -2.78 -0.29 4.47
CA GLU A 49 -1.68 0.64 4.20
C GLU A 49 -1.33 1.51 5.41
N ALA A 50 -2.33 2.03 6.14
CA ALA A 50 -2.10 2.78 7.38
C ALA A 50 -1.44 1.91 8.46
N THR A 51 -1.88 0.66 8.59
CA THR A 51 -1.29 -0.29 9.55
C THR A 51 0.16 -0.62 9.17
N LEU A 52 0.42 -0.86 7.89
CA LEU A 52 1.76 -1.09 7.36
C LEU A 52 2.67 0.14 7.59
N GLY A 53 2.15 1.35 7.34
CA GLY A 53 2.85 2.61 7.60
C GLY A 53 3.21 2.80 9.08
N GLN A 54 2.32 2.42 10.00
CA GLN A 54 2.61 2.46 11.44
C GLN A 54 3.66 1.41 11.83
N LEU A 55 3.57 0.19 11.31
CA LEU A 55 4.53 -0.88 11.60
C LEU A 55 5.95 -0.55 11.09
N THR A 56 6.04 0.03 9.89
CA THR A 56 7.32 0.48 9.31
C THR A 56 7.92 1.63 10.11
N ASN A 57 7.13 2.65 10.47
CA ASN A 57 7.61 3.76 11.32
C ASN A 57 8.10 3.31 12.70
N VAL A 58 7.45 2.31 13.32
CA VAL A 58 7.91 1.73 14.60
C VAL A 58 9.25 0.99 14.43
N SER A 59 9.45 0.36 13.27
CA SER A 59 10.66 -0.40 12.97
C SER A 59 11.85 0.52 12.61
N GLU A 60 11.60 1.63 11.90
CA GLU A 60 12.61 2.67 11.61
C GLU A 60 13.12 3.38 12.86
N ASN A 61 12.30 3.50 13.91
CA ASN A 61 12.70 4.10 15.19
C ASN A 61 13.60 3.18 16.05
N LYS A 62 13.80 1.92 15.66
CA LYS A 62 14.82 1.08 16.30
C LYS A 62 16.17 1.32 15.62
N ALA A 63 17.17 1.62 16.43
CA ALA A 63 18.58 1.86 16.09
C ALA A 63 19.33 0.70 15.36
N ILE A 64 18.62 -0.17 14.64
CA ILE A 64 19.12 -1.32 13.90
C ILE A 64 19.77 -0.89 12.58
N SER A 65 19.36 0.25 12.02
CA SER A 65 19.87 0.72 10.71
C SER A 65 21.38 0.97 10.69
N SER A 66 21.94 1.44 11.79
CA SER A 66 23.38 1.68 11.88
C SER A 66 24.23 0.41 11.90
N ILE A 67 23.65 -0.78 12.13
CA ILE A 67 24.38 -2.06 12.26
C ILE A 67 24.30 -2.86 10.95
N VAL A 68 23.17 -2.81 10.25
CA VAL A 68 22.96 -3.63 9.03
C VAL A 68 23.82 -3.12 7.87
N HIS A 69 23.97 -1.80 7.74
CA HIS A 69 24.81 -1.20 6.70
C HIS A 69 26.31 -1.23 6.99
N GLN A 70 26.76 -1.76 8.14
CA GLN A 70 28.20 -1.83 8.47
C GLN A 70 28.98 -2.82 7.62
N HIS A 71 28.27 -3.73 6.94
CA HIS A 71 28.84 -4.74 6.06
C HIS A 71 28.43 -4.55 4.59
N ASP A 72 27.95 -3.36 4.23
CA ASP A 72 27.72 -3.03 2.83
C ASP A 72 29.06 -2.93 2.10
N ASP A 73 29.19 -3.69 1.02
CA ASP A 73 30.32 -3.66 0.09
C ASP A 73 29.75 -3.35 -1.32
N PRO A 74 30.51 -2.78 -2.27
CA PRO A 74 30.06 -2.55 -3.65
C PRO A 74 29.33 -3.73 -4.32
N ASP A 75 29.65 -4.98 -3.93
CA ASP A 75 29.00 -6.19 -4.45
C ASP A 75 27.89 -6.74 -3.53
N THR A 76 27.65 -6.17 -2.35
CA THR A 76 26.67 -6.68 -1.38
C THR A 76 26.11 -5.55 -0.52
N ILE A 77 24.88 -5.13 -0.79
CA ILE A 77 24.12 -4.21 0.06
C ILE A 77 23.21 -5.05 0.96
N ALA A 78 23.41 -4.97 2.27
CA ALA A 78 22.56 -5.61 3.26
C ALA A 78 21.24 -4.84 3.37
N TRP A 79 20.14 -5.56 3.15
CA TRP A 79 18.80 -4.97 3.19
C TRP A 79 18.12 -5.31 4.50
N GLU A 80 17.63 -4.27 5.18
CA GLU A 80 16.83 -4.45 6.38
C GLU A 80 15.47 -5.05 6.02
N CYS A 81 15.23 -6.29 6.46
CA CYS A 81 13.88 -6.81 6.58
C CYS A 81 13.18 -6.02 7.70
N ARG A 82 12.42 -4.99 7.30
CA ARG A 82 11.81 -4.05 8.26
C ARG A 82 10.75 -4.73 9.12
N LEU A 83 10.07 -5.74 8.58
CA LEU A 83 8.96 -6.42 9.25
C LEU A 83 9.10 -7.94 9.15
N LYS A 84 8.71 -8.63 10.22
CA LYS A 84 8.64 -10.10 10.18
C LYS A 84 7.37 -10.55 9.45
N SER A 85 7.46 -11.65 8.70
CA SER A 85 6.32 -12.20 7.96
C SER A 85 5.09 -12.48 8.84
N GLU A 86 5.25 -12.78 10.13
CA GLU A 86 4.11 -12.98 11.04
C GLU A 86 3.30 -11.70 11.30
N GLN A 87 3.96 -10.53 11.30
CA GLN A 87 3.31 -9.24 11.54
C GLN A 87 2.49 -8.79 10.34
N VAL A 88 2.91 -9.17 9.13
CA VAL A 88 2.30 -8.76 7.86
C VAL A 88 1.28 -9.79 7.35
N ARG A 89 1.35 -11.05 7.78
CA ARG A 89 0.38 -12.12 7.44
C ARG A 89 -1.10 -11.71 7.56
N PRO A 90 -1.59 -11.09 8.66
CA PRO A 90 -3.00 -10.68 8.74
C PRO A 90 -3.36 -9.64 7.68
N LEU A 91 -2.43 -8.74 7.33
CA LEU A 91 -2.61 -7.73 6.29
C LEU A 91 -2.71 -8.36 4.90
N LEU A 92 -1.87 -9.36 4.61
CA LEU A 92 -1.88 -10.10 3.35
C LEU A 92 -3.21 -10.83 3.16
N LEU A 93 -3.69 -11.54 4.17
CA LEU A 93 -4.97 -12.27 4.11
C LEU A 93 -6.14 -11.31 3.88
N GLN A 94 -6.12 -10.15 4.54
CA GLN A 94 -7.12 -9.10 4.35
C GLN A 94 -7.14 -8.61 2.89
N LEU A 95 -5.98 -8.24 2.32
CA LEU A 95 -5.88 -7.78 0.93
C LEU A 95 -6.26 -8.86 -0.09
N GLN A 96 -5.87 -10.11 0.14
CA GLN A 96 -6.24 -11.24 -0.72
C GLN A 96 -7.76 -11.49 -0.71
N SER A 97 -8.40 -11.41 0.46
CA SER A 97 -9.86 -11.56 0.56
C SER A 97 -10.60 -10.46 -0.22
N VAL A 98 -10.04 -9.24 -0.20
CA VAL A 98 -10.59 -8.09 -0.93
C VAL A 98 -10.46 -8.28 -2.44
N LEU A 99 -9.33 -8.78 -2.92
CA LEU A 99 -9.11 -9.06 -4.35
C LEU A 99 -9.99 -10.21 -4.87
N GLN A 100 -10.38 -11.15 -4.02
CA GLN A 100 -11.30 -12.24 -4.36
C GLN A 100 -12.77 -11.82 -4.36
N THR A 101 -13.09 -10.63 -3.84
CA THR A 101 -14.47 -10.14 -3.79
C THR A 101 -14.90 -9.71 -5.20
N GLN A 102 -15.84 -10.45 -5.79
CA GLN A 102 -16.49 -10.08 -7.04
C GLN A 102 -17.62 -9.09 -6.76
N ASP A 103 -17.29 -7.82 -6.62
CA ASP A 103 -18.26 -6.74 -6.46
C ASP A 103 -18.25 -5.85 -7.71
N ASP A 104 -19.41 -5.74 -8.38
CA ASP A 104 -19.61 -5.00 -9.64
C ASP A 104 -19.35 -3.48 -9.50
N GLY A 105 -19.24 -2.97 -8.27
CA GLY A 105 -18.95 -1.58 -7.97
C GLY A 105 -17.46 -1.21 -7.91
N VAL A 106 -16.55 -2.18 -8.02
CA VAL A 106 -15.10 -1.98 -7.84
C VAL A 106 -14.45 -1.64 -9.16
N THR A 107 -13.75 -0.52 -9.21
CA THR A 107 -12.99 -0.14 -10.40
C THR A 107 -11.74 -1.01 -10.54
N GLU A 108 -11.36 -1.34 -11.77
CA GLU A 108 -10.12 -2.08 -12.02
C GLU A 108 -8.89 -1.36 -11.43
N SER A 109 -8.88 -0.02 -11.44
CA SER A 109 -7.85 0.79 -10.81
C SER A 109 -7.73 0.56 -9.29
N GLU A 110 -8.84 0.38 -8.57
CA GLU A 110 -8.80 0.07 -7.14
C GLU A 110 -8.20 -1.32 -6.87
N LYS A 111 -8.47 -2.31 -7.72
CA LYS A 111 -7.84 -3.64 -7.63
C LYS A 111 -6.35 -3.55 -7.90
N GLU A 112 -5.94 -2.80 -8.91
CA GLU A 112 -4.53 -2.56 -9.21
C GLU A 112 -3.81 -1.87 -8.04
N PHE A 113 -4.42 -0.85 -7.43
CA PHE A 113 -3.86 -0.21 -6.23
C PHE A 113 -3.76 -1.17 -5.05
N CYS A 114 -4.75 -2.03 -4.85
CA CYS A 114 -4.70 -3.08 -3.84
C CYS A 114 -3.52 -4.04 -4.07
N LYS A 115 -3.28 -4.45 -5.33
CA LYS A 115 -2.11 -5.26 -5.71
C LYS A 115 -0.78 -4.56 -5.41
N VAL A 116 -0.67 -3.24 -5.64
CA VAL A 116 0.55 -2.49 -5.29
C VAL A 116 0.81 -2.54 -3.78
N VAL A 117 -0.22 -2.33 -2.96
CA VAL A 117 -0.10 -2.41 -1.50
C VAL A 117 0.23 -3.85 -1.05
N LEU A 118 -0.32 -4.86 -1.73
CA LEU A 118 0.03 -6.26 -1.50
C LEU A 118 1.50 -6.55 -1.81
N ALA A 119 1.99 -6.07 -2.95
CA ALA A 119 3.41 -6.17 -3.32
C ALA A 119 4.29 -5.49 -2.27
N ARG A 120 3.90 -4.29 -1.81
CA ARG A 120 4.62 -3.58 -0.75
C ARG A 120 4.69 -4.39 0.55
N CYS A 121 3.62 -5.07 0.94
CA CYS A 121 3.64 -5.95 2.10
C CYS A 121 4.70 -7.06 1.98
N TYR A 122 4.83 -7.70 0.80
CA TYR A 122 5.87 -8.70 0.55
C TYR A 122 7.27 -8.09 0.47
N PHE A 123 7.40 -6.87 -0.04
CA PHE A 123 8.66 -6.15 -0.11
C PHE A 123 9.22 -5.86 1.29
N GLU A 124 8.37 -5.39 2.21
CA GLU A 124 8.78 -5.07 3.58
C GLU A 124 9.15 -6.32 4.41
N THR A 125 8.68 -7.51 4.00
CA THR A 125 9.09 -8.80 4.60
C THR A 125 10.30 -9.43 3.92
N GLY A 126 10.82 -8.84 2.84
CA GLY A 126 11.96 -9.36 2.09
C GLY A 126 11.60 -10.47 1.08
N GLU A 127 10.31 -10.72 0.83
CA GLU A 127 9.85 -11.68 -0.18
C GLU A 127 9.84 -11.03 -1.57
N PHE A 128 11.03 -10.71 -2.09
CA PHE A 128 11.20 -9.94 -3.32
C PHE A 128 10.69 -10.67 -4.57
N GLU A 129 10.85 -11.99 -4.65
CA GLU A 129 10.34 -12.78 -5.79
C GLU A 129 8.82 -12.62 -5.98
N LYS A 130 8.05 -12.73 -4.89
CA LYS A 130 6.59 -12.52 -4.92
C LYS A 130 6.23 -11.07 -5.20
N THR A 131 7.04 -10.14 -4.70
CA THR A 131 6.86 -8.72 -4.99
C THR A 131 6.96 -8.46 -6.49
N LEU A 132 8.00 -9.00 -7.13
CA LEU A 132 8.21 -8.87 -8.58
C LEU A 132 7.08 -9.50 -9.36
N GLU A 133 6.68 -10.74 -9.02
CA GLU A 133 5.55 -11.42 -9.67
C GLU A 133 4.28 -10.55 -9.68
N ILE A 134 3.94 -9.95 -8.54
CA ILE A 134 2.76 -9.08 -8.43
C ILE A 134 2.94 -7.79 -9.22
N VAL A 135 4.12 -7.16 -9.16
CA VAL A 135 4.39 -5.88 -9.83
C VAL A 135 4.44 -6.04 -11.35
N GLU A 136 4.88 -7.18 -11.87
CA GLU A 136 4.87 -7.49 -13.30
C GLU A 136 3.48 -7.73 -13.86
N GLN A 137 2.56 -8.25 -13.03
CA GLN A 137 1.16 -8.43 -13.40
C GLN A 137 0.35 -7.13 -13.38
N LEU A 138 0.93 -6.01 -12.94
CA LEU A 138 0.25 -4.72 -12.93
C LEU A 138 0.09 -4.18 -14.35
N SER A 139 -1.12 -3.72 -14.67
CA SER A 139 -1.49 -3.32 -16.04
C SER A 139 -1.58 -1.82 -16.27
N PHE A 140 -1.47 -1.00 -15.21
CA PHE A 140 -1.69 0.45 -15.30
C PHE A 140 -0.44 1.23 -15.76
N ASN A 141 -0.65 2.17 -16.69
CA ASN A 141 0.39 3.03 -17.25
C ASN A 141 0.47 4.37 -16.50
N LYS A 142 1.61 5.04 -16.60
CA LYS A 142 1.80 6.38 -16.01
C LYS A 142 0.71 7.37 -16.44
N ALA A 143 0.23 7.25 -17.68
CA ALA A 143 -0.83 8.09 -18.23
C ALA A 143 -2.18 7.92 -17.50
N ASP A 144 -2.42 6.77 -16.86
CA ASP A 144 -3.68 6.45 -16.19
C ASP A 144 -3.73 6.99 -14.75
N VAL A 145 -2.58 7.37 -14.19
CA VAL A 145 -2.38 7.76 -12.77
C VAL A 145 -1.64 9.08 -12.61
N MET A 146 -1.92 10.03 -13.50
CA MET A 146 -1.18 11.30 -13.61
C MET A 146 -1.30 12.24 -12.40
N THR A 147 -2.24 12.02 -11.48
CA THR A 147 -2.47 12.90 -10.31
C THR A 147 -2.88 12.12 -9.07
N GLY A 148 -2.59 12.69 -7.90
CA GLY A 148 -3.04 12.16 -6.61
C GLY A 148 -2.21 10.97 -6.13
N TYR A 149 -2.83 10.15 -5.25
CA TYR A 149 -2.12 9.03 -4.61
C TYR A 149 -1.81 7.87 -5.57
N GLY A 150 -2.53 7.77 -6.69
CA GLY A 150 -2.23 6.80 -7.75
C GLY A 150 -0.82 6.96 -8.32
N LEU A 151 -0.32 8.21 -8.41
CA LEU A 151 1.05 8.47 -8.85
C LEU A 151 2.08 7.96 -7.83
N THR A 152 1.80 8.12 -6.54
CA THR A 152 2.65 7.59 -5.46
C THR A 152 2.74 6.07 -5.53
N LEU A 153 1.60 5.39 -5.70
CA LEU A 153 1.56 3.93 -5.86
C LEU A 153 2.29 3.47 -7.12
N PHE A 154 2.15 4.20 -8.23
CA PHE A 154 2.90 3.91 -9.45
C PHE A 154 4.41 4.01 -9.23
N LEU A 155 4.87 5.09 -8.61
CA LEU A 155 6.30 5.28 -8.30
C LEU A 155 6.81 4.19 -7.35
N GLN A 156 6.03 3.81 -6.34
CA GLN A 156 6.37 2.70 -5.45
C GLN A 156 6.50 1.38 -6.21
N ALA A 157 5.53 1.05 -7.08
CA ALA A 157 5.60 -0.15 -7.91
C ALA A 157 6.86 -0.17 -8.79
N ARG A 158 7.21 0.97 -9.42
CA ARG A 158 8.42 1.07 -10.24
C ARG A 158 9.71 0.98 -9.42
N ALA A 159 9.74 1.57 -8.23
CA ALA A 159 10.87 1.46 -7.31
C ALA A 159 11.08 0.00 -6.85
N MET A 160 9.99 -0.72 -6.57
CA MET A 160 10.05 -2.15 -6.23
C MET A 160 10.52 -3.01 -7.43
N LYS A 161 10.15 -2.64 -8.66
CA LYS A 161 10.60 -3.34 -9.88
C LYS A 161 12.08 -3.13 -10.21
N GLY A 162 12.60 -1.92 -10.01
CA GLY A 162 14.00 -1.59 -10.34
C GLY A 162 15.05 -2.22 -9.42
N LYS A 163 14.68 -3.25 -8.64
CA LYS A 163 15.55 -3.94 -7.68
C LYS A 163 16.30 -5.15 -8.30
N ASP A 164 16.08 -5.47 -9.57
CA ASP A 164 16.90 -6.41 -10.35
C ASP A 164 18.10 -5.73 -11.03
#